data_AF-A0A934KV78-F1
#
_entry.id   AF-A0A934KV78-F1
#
_cell.length_a   1.000
_cell.length_b   1.000
_cell.length_c   1.000
_cell.angle_alpha   90.00
_cell.angle_beta   90.00
_cell.angle_gamma   90.00
#
_symmetry.space_group_name_H-M   'P 1'
#
loop_
_entity.id
_entity.type
_entity.pdbx_description
1 polymer ?
#
loop_
_entity_poly.entity_id
_entity_poly.type
_entity_poly.pdbx_seq_one_letter_code
_entity_poly.pdbx_strand_id
1 'polypeptide(L)' 'MARAMFEYTKTVLSKVSFDAALFCREVQKAIHRLLPYELEELKVFIKSLILQNPDLNQCLIYLKA' A
#
# COMPACT_ATOMS: atom_id res chain seq x y z
N MET A 1 -17.43 -6.11 -9.23
CA MET A 1 -17.54 -5.77 -7.79
C MET A 1 -16.45 -6.40 -6.91
N ALA A 2 -15.89 -7.57 -7.26
CA ALA A 2 -14.92 -8.29 -6.43
C ALA A 2 -13.61 -7.54 -6.06
N ARG A 3 -13.22 -6.48 -6.79
CA ARG A 3 -11.98 -5.71 -6.55
C ARG A 3 -12.19 -4.33 -5.94
N ALA A 4 -13.42 -3.99 -5.54
CA ALA A 4 -13.72 -2.65 -5.03
C ALA A 4 -12.83 -2.26 -3.84
N MET A 5 -12.51 -3.24 -2.98
CA MET A 5 -11.67 -3.01 -1.80
C MET A 5 -10.19 -2.75 -2.17
N PHE A 6 -9.69 -3.45 -3.19
CA PHE A 6 -8.34 -3.23 -3.71
C PHE A 6 -8.20 -1.87 -4.40
N GLU A 7 -9.14 -1.49 -5.26
CA GLU A 7 -9.15 -0.17 -5.91
C GLU A 7 -9.27 0.98 -4.90
N TYR A 8 -10.11 0.81 -3.87
CA TYR A 8 -10.21 1.74 -2.77
C TYR A 8 -8.87 1.89 -2.05
N THR A 9 -8.21 0.77 -1.74
CA THR A 9 -6.89 0.77 -1.08
C THR A 9 -5.84 1.51 -1.89
N LYS A 10 -5.74 1.25 -3.21
CA LYS A 10 -4.80 1.97 -4.09
C LYS A 10 -5.06 3.47 -4.08
N THR A 11 -6.34 3.86 -4.14
CA THR A 11 -6.74 5.28 -4.10
C THR A 11 -6.33 5.94 -2.78
N VAL A 12 -6.57 5.28 -1.64
CA VAL A 12 -6.17 5.80 -0.33
C VAL A 12 -4.66 5.93 -0.24
N LEU A 13 -3.91 4.88 -0.60
CA LEU A 13 -2.45 4.89 -0.57
C LEU A 13 -1.85 5.97 -1.48
N SER A 14 -2.40 6.18 -2.68
CA SER A 14 -1.97 7.25 -3.58
C SER A 14 -2.30 8.64 -3.04
N LYS A 15 -3.35 8.80 -2.24
CA LYS A 15 -3.70 10.09 -1.62
C LYS A 15 -2.82 10.41 -0.43
N VAL A 16 -2.37 9.41 0.32
CA VAL A 16 -1.52 9.61 1.51
C VAL A 16 -0.03 9.45 1.24
N SER A 17 0.38 9.22 -0.02
CA SER A 17 1.78 9.01 -0.43
C SER A 17 2.69 10.24 -0.23
N PHE A 18 2.13 11.39 0.13
CA PHE A 18 2.89 12.59 0.49
C PHE A 18 3.46 12.53 1.93
N ASP A 19 2.91 11.68 2.80
CA ASP A 19 3.34 11.52 4.19
C ASP A 19 3.63 10.05 4.49
N ALA A 20 4.91 9.74 4.72
CA ALA A 20 5.34 8.36 4.92
C ALA A 20 4.78 7.73 6.21
N ALA A 21 4.58 8.51 7.28
CA ALA A 21 4.02 7.98 8.54
C ALA A 21 2.54 7.62 8.37
N LEU A 22 1.77 8.47 7.68
CA LEU A 22 0.38 8.18 7.35
C LEU A 22 0.26 7.01 6.37
N PHE A 23 1.12 6.99 5.34
CA PHE A 23 1.18 5.90 4.36
C PHE A 23 1.43 4.54 5.03
N CYS A 24 2.40 4.45 5.93
CA CYS A 24 2.69 3.24 6.69
C CYS A 24 1.45 2.70 7.45
N ARG A 25 0.67 3.60 8.08
CA ARG A 25 -0.56 3.21 8.81
C ARG A 25 -1.63 2.66 7.87
N GLU A 26 -1.79 3.26 6.70
CA GLU A 26 -2.75 2.77 5.69
C GLU A 26 -2.30 1.46 5.05
N VAL A 27 -0.98 1.26 4.83
CA VAL A 27 -0.41 -0.02 4.39
C VAL A 27 -0.71 -1.13 5.41
N GLN A 28 -0.52 -0.86 6.70
CA GLN A 28 -0.88 -1.82 7.76
C GLN A 28 -2.38 -2.19 7.71
N LYS A 29 -3.27 -1.22 7.53
CA LYS A 29 -4.72 -1.49 7.38
C LYS A 29 -5.01 -2.32 6.14
N ALA A 30 -4.33 -2.05 5.03
CA ALA A 30 -4.49 -2.79 3.78
C ALA A 30 -4.12 -4.27 3.94
N ILE A 31 -3.02 -4.56 4.63
CA ILE A 31 -2.54 -5.93 4.88
C ILE A 31 -3.59 -6.79 5.61
N HIS A 32 -4.35 -6.21 6.54
CA HIS A 32 -5.38 -6.93 7.29
C HIS A 32 -6.72 -7.06 6.56
N ARG A 33 -6.93 -6.29 5.49
CA ARG A 33 -8.22 -6.19 4.78
C ARG A 33 -8.24 -6.92 3.43
N LEU A 34 -7.08 -7.01 2.78
CA LEU A 34 -6.94 -7.56 1.45
C LEU A 34 -6.63 -9.06 1.49
N LEU A 35 -7.01 -9.74 0.41
CA LEU A 35 -6.71 -11.16 0.23
C LEU A 35 -5.22 -11.36 -0.13
N PRO A 36 -4.64 -12.54 0.12
CA PRO A 36 -3.20 -12.78 -0.11
C PRO A 36 -2.73 -12.42 -1.52
N TYR A 37 -3.51 -12.75 -2.55
CA TYR A 37 -3.17 -12.42 -3.94
C TYR A 37 -3.20 -10.91 -4.22
N GLU A 38 -4.11 -10.17 -3.56
CA GLU A 38 -4.20 -8.72 -3.68
C GLU A 38 -3.00 -8.03 -2.99
N LEU A 39 -2.43 -8.64 -1.95
CA LEU A 39 -1.21 -8.14 -1.31
C LEU A 39 0.02 -8.27 -2.21
N GLU A 40 0.09 -9.30 -3.05
CA GLU A 40 1.15 -9.43 -4.05
C GLU A 40 1.04 -8.31 -5.11
N GLU A 41 -0.16 -8.03 -5.60
CA GLU A 41 -0.43 -6.89 -6.49
C GLU A 41 -0.13 -5.55 -5.79
N LEU A 42 -0.49 -5.42 -4.51
CA LEU A 42 -0.22 -4.23 -3.70
C LEU A 42 1.27 -3.96 -3.55
N LYS A 43 2.09 -4.99 -3.35
CA LYS A 43 3.56 -4.87 -3.27
C LYS A 43 4.12 -4.24 -4.55
N VAL A 44 3.63 -4.62 -5.72
CA VAL A 44 4.05 -4.04 -7.00
C VAL A 44 3.64 -2.57 -7.09
N PHE A 45 2.41 -2.25 -6.68
CA PHE A 45 1.92 -0.87 -6.65
C PHE A 45 2.71 0.03 -5.69
N ILE A 46 3.03 -0.45 -4.48
CA ILE A 46 3.81 0.33 -3.52
C ILE A 46 5.23 0.57 -4.03
N LYS A 47 5.85 -0.42 -4.69
CA LYS A 47 7.15 -0.23 -5.33
C LYS A 47 7.13 0.88 -6.37
N SER A 48 6.07 1.01 -7.17
CA SER A 48 5.99 2.11 -8.14
C SER A 48 5.84 3.49 -7.47
N LEU A 49 5.14 3.56 -6.34
CA LEU A 49 5.06 4.79 -5.54
C LEU A 49 6.41 5.14 -4.89
N ILE A 50 7.19 4.16 -4.44
CA ILE A 50 8.53 4.37 -3.86
C ILE A 50 9.50 4.96 -4.90
N LEU A 51 9.37 4.59 -6.17
CA LEU A 51 10.18 5.19 -7.24
C LEU A 51 9.93 6.69 -7.39
N GLN A 52 8.73 7.17 -7.03
CA GLN A 52 8.38 8.59 -7.04
C GLN A 52 8.69 9.28 -5.71
N ASN A 53 8.51 8.56 -4.60
CA ASN A 53 8.79 9.05 -3.25
C ASN A 53 9.59 8.00 -2.44
N PRO A 54 10.93 8.09 -2.42
CA PRO A 54 11.79 7.12 -1.74
C PRO A 54 11.52 6.96 -0.24
N ASP A 55 10.96 7.98 0.42
CA ASP A 55 10.66 7.96 1.85
C ASP A 55 9.63 6.89 2.23
N LEU A 56 8.79 6.47 1.28
CA LEU A 56 7.79 5.41 1.47
C LEU A 56 8.42 4.02 1.66
N ASN A 57 9.72 3.86 1.35
CA ASN A 57 10.43 2.59 1.47
C ASN A 57 10.42 2.04 2.90
N GLN A 58 10.37 2.91 3.90
CA GLN A 58 10.26 2.51 5.31
C GLN A 58 9.00 1.69 5.61
N CYS A 59 7.94 1.84 4.80
CA CYS A 59 6.69 1.12 5.00
C CYS A 59 6.71 -0.31 4.42
N LEU A 60 7.73 -0.67 3.63
CA LEU A 60 7.89 -2.04 3.13
C LEU A 60 8.15 -3.06 4.24
N ILE A 61 8.59 -2.61 5.42
CA ILE A 61 8.82 -3.50 6.58
C ILE A 61 7.55 -4.28 6.95
N TYR A 62 6.37 -3.71 6.72
CA TYR A 62 5.08 -4.32 7.03
C TYR A 62 4.67 -5.39 6.00
N LEU A 63 5.25 -5.37 4.81
CA LEU A 63 4.93 -6.31 3.72
C LEU A 63 5.84 -7.56 3.70
N LYS A 64 6.82 -7.65 4.62
CA LYS A 64 7.79 -8.76 4.72
C LYS A 64 7.32 -9.93 5.61
N ALA A 65 6.10 -9.89 6.14
CA ALA A 65 5.50 -11.00 6.88
C ALA A 65 4.93 -12.07 5.93
#